data_AF-A0A933MDA3-F1
#
_entry.id   AF-A0A933MDA3-F1
#
_cell.length_a   1.000
_cell.length_b   1.000
_cell.length_c   1.000
_cell.angle_alpha   90.00
_cell.angle_beta   90.00
_cell.angle_gamma   90.00
#
_symmetry.space_group_name_H-M   'P 1'
#
loop_
_entity.id
_entity.type
_entity.pdbx_description
1 polymer ?
#
loop_
_entity_poly.entity_id
_entity_poly.type
_entity_poly.pdbx_seq_one_letter_code
_entity_poly.pdbx_strand_id
1 'polypeptide(L)'
;MHMIRTTILAEDGLMLEIRSMAQRAGVSVSELIRRALEEFVRGHGNATPYPTFIGAGESGGAMRVSENDERLLFQEKPRKGR
;
A
#
# COMPACT_ATOMS: atom_id res chain seq x y z
N MET A 1 15.37 0.84 2.18
CA MET A 1 13.91 0.62 2.03
C MET A 1 13.23 1.97 2.16
N HIS A 2 12.39 2.35 1.19
CA HIS A 2 11.67 3.63 1.23
C HIS A 2 10.38 3.44 2.01
N MET A 3 10.07 4.33 2.96
CA MET A 3 8.80 4.30 3.70
C MET A 3 7.76 5.19 3.01
N ILE A 4 6.52 4.72 2.95
CA ILE A 4 5.39 5.47 2.39
C ILE A 4 4.48 5.90 3.55
N ARG A 5 4.02 7.15 3.53
CA ARG A 5 3.04 7.66 4.49
C ARG A 5 1.64 7.42 3.94
N THR A 6 0.82 6.73 4.72
CA THR A 6 -0.58 6.43 4.37
C THR A 6 -1.49 6.88 5.51
N THR A 7 -2.61 7.49 5.15
CA THR A 7 -3.69 7.82 6.09
C THR A 7 -4.71 6.70 6.04
N ILE A 8 -5.12 6.19 7.19
CA ILE A 8 -6.17 5.17 7.32
C ILE A 8 -7.33 5.74 8.11
N LEU A 9 -8.54 5.28 7.80
CA LEU A 9 -9.72 5.51 8.62
C LEU A 9 -9.83 4.34 9.60
N ALA A 10 -9.99 4.65 10.89
CA ALA A 10 -10.17 3.67 11.94
C ALA A 10 -11.16 4.23 12.96
N GLU A 11 -11.96 3.36 13.55
CA GLU A 11 -12.87 3.75 14.63
C GLU A 11 -12.09 4.24 15.85
N ASP A 12 -12.65 5.21 16.57
CA ASP A 12 -11.99 5.81 17.74
C ASP A 12 -11.67 4.79 18.83
N GLY A 13 -12.57 3.82 19.05
CA GLY A 13 -12.36 2.73 20.00
C GLY A 13 -11.15 1.87 19.63
N LEU A 14 -11.02 1.50 18.35
CA LEU A 14 -9.87 0.75 17.86
C LEU A 14 -8.57 1.53 18.03
N MET A 15 -8.58 2.84 17.75
CA MET A 15 -7.40 3.69 17.96
C MET A 15 -6.99 3.79 19.43
N LEU A 16 -7.95 3.77 20.36
CA LEU A 16 -7.68 3.76 21.80
C LEU A 16 -7.00 2.45 22.21
N GLU A 17 -7.51 1.31 21.75
CA GLU A 17 -6.93 0.00 22.02
C GLU A 17 -5.51 -0.12 21.47
N ILE A 18 -5.30 0.32 20.22
CA ILE A 18 -3.97 0.34 19.58
C ILE A 18 -2.98 1.16 20.40
N ARG A 19 -3.36 2.34 20.90
CA ARG A 19 -2.50 3.17 21.76
C ARG A 19 -2.15 2.46 23.06
N SER A 20 -3.13 1.85 23.71
CA SER A 20 -2.92 1.08 24.94
C SER A 20 -1.97 -0.10 24.72
N MET A 21 -2.15 -0.84 23.62
CA MET A 21 -1.27 -1.95 23.25
C MET A 21 0.17 -1.47 22.97
N ALA A 22 0.33 -0.39 22.20
CA ALA A 22 1.63 0.17 21.88
C ALA A 22 2.38 0.62 23.16
N GLN A 23 1.68 1.28 24.08
CA GLN A 23 2.24 1.70 25.36
C GLN A 23 2.69 0.50 26.21
N ARG A 24 1.86 -0.55 26.33
CA ARG A 24 2.22 -1.77 27.07
C ARG A 24 3.42 -2.50 26.46
N ALA A 25 3.54 -2.48 25.13
CA ALA A 25 4.64 -3.09 24.40
C ALA A 25 5.91 -2.22 24.34
N GLY A 26 5.86 -0.97 24.80
CA GLY A 26 7.00 -0.03 24.76
C GLY A 26 7.41 0.37 23.33
N VAL A 27 6.48 0.35 22.38
CA VAL A 27 6.73 0.71 20.98
C VAL A 27 5.82 1.86 20.52
N SER A 28 6.14 2.48 19.40
CA SER A 28 5.25 3.50 18.81
C SER A 28 4.02 2.84 18.18
N VAL A 29 2.93 3.60 18.11
CA VAL A 29 1.69 3.17 17.41
C VAL A 29 1.99 2.79 15.96
N SER A 30 2.81 3.58 15.25
CA SER A 30 3.20 3.30 13.87
C SER A 30 3.96 1.99 13.73
N GLU A 31 4.85 1.67 14.68
CA GLU A 31 5.61 0.41 14.67
C GLU A 31 4.70 -0.79 14.94
N LEU A 32 3.75 -0.65 15.87
CA LEU A 32 2.75 -1.69 16.14
C LEU A 32 1.88 -1.95 14.91
N ILE A 33 1.35 -0.90 14.28
CA ILE A 33 0.54 -1.01 13.06
C ILE A 33 1.36 -1.65 11.93
N ARG A 34 2.63 -1.24 11.75
CA ARG A 34 3.52 -1.81 10.74
C ARG A 34 3.70 -3.31 10.93
N ARG A 35 3.97 -3.78 12.16
CA ARG A 35 4.12 -5.21 12.48
C ARG A 35 2.83 -5.98 12.23
N ALA A 36 1.70 -5.45 12.68
CA ALA A 36 0.39 -6.08 12.48
C ALA A 36 0.05 -6.25 10.99
N LEU A 37 0.33 -5.23 10.17
CA LEU A 37 0.14 -5.30 8.72
C LEU A 37 1.11 -6.31 8.06
N GLU A 38 2.37 -6.33 8.47
CA GLU A 38 3.36 -7.28 7.97
C GLU A 38 2.97 -8.73 8.28
N GLU A 39 2.51 -8.99 9.51
CA GLU A 39 2.02 -10.30 9.94
C GLU A 39 0.75 -10.70 9.18
N PHE A 40 -0.22 -9.78 9.06
CA PHE A 40 -1.46 -10.02 8.33
C PHE A 40 -1.19 -10.37 6.86
N VAL A 41 -0.37 -9.58 6.16
CA VAL A 41 -0.05 -9.82 4.74
C VAL A 41 0.73 -11.13 4.57
N ARG A 42 1.67 -11.46 5.45
CA ARG A 42 2.39 -12.74 5.39
C ARG A 42 1.46 -13.94 5.61
N GLY A 43 0.53 -13.82 6.55
CA GLY A 43 -0.45 -14.86 6.85
C GLY A 43 -1.47 -15.08 5.73
N HIS A 44 -1.83 -14.02 4.99
CA HIS A 44 -2.90 -14.06 3.99
C HIS A 44 -2.41 -14.04 2.53
N GLY A 45 -1.15 -13.66 2.28
CA GLY A 45 -0.59 -13.52 0.94
C GLY A 45 -0.30 -14.85 0.22
N ASN A 46 -0.37 -15.98 0.91
CA ASN A 46 0.00 -17.30 0.37
C ASN A 46 -1.21 -18.24 0.13
N ALA A 47 -2.45 -17.74 0.24
CA ALA A 47 -3.65 -18.59 0.13
C ALA A 47 -4.09 -18.89 -1.32
N THR A 48 -3.38 -18.41 -2.35
CA THR A 48 -3.66 -18.77 -3.75
C THR A 48 -2.67 -19.85 -4.24
N PRO A 49 -3.14 -21.07 -4.60
CA PRO A 49 -2.28 -22.13 -5.13
C PRO A 49 -1.74 -21.88 -6.55
N TYR A 50 -1.95 -20.68 -7.10
CA TYR A 50 -1.51 -20.29 -8.44
C TYR A 50 -0.64 -19.04 -8.35
N PRO A 51 0.43 -18.93 -9.17
CA PRO A 51 1.19 -17.70 -9.28
C PRO A 51 0.29 -16.62 -9.88
N THR A 52 -0.21 -15.71 -9.04
CA THR A 52 -0.86 -14.49 -9.51
C THR A 52 0.21 -13.56 -10.04
N PHE A 53 0.28 -13.39 -11.36
CA PHE A 53 1.14 -12.43 -12.08
C PHE A 53 0.76 -10.95 -11.82
N ILE A 54 0.01 -10.66 -10.75
CA ILE A 54 -0.29 -9.30 -10.32
C ILE A 54 0.93 -8.83 -9.52
N GLY A 55 1.79 -8.02 -10.15
CA GLY A 55 3.05 -7.53 -9.56
C GLY A 55 4.33 -8.13 -10.16
N ALA A 56 4.26 -8.91 -11.24
CA ALA A 56 5.44 -9.43 -11.94
C ALA A 56 6.26 -8.36 -12.71
N GLY A 57 5.89 -7.08 -12.59
CA GLY A 57 6.68 -5.95 -13.07
C GLY A 57 6.76 -4.86 -12.00
N GLU A 58 7.96 -4.34 -11.76
CA GLU A 58 8.14 -3.12 -10.98
C GLU A 58 7.55 -1.92 -11.75
N SER A 59 6.37 -1.47 -11.34
CA SER A 59 5.89 -0.12 -11.67
C SER A 59 6.63 0.93 -10.84
N GLY A 60 7.96 0.90 -10.88
CA GLY A 60 8.87 1.74 -10.10
C GLY A 60 9.91 2.49 -10.94
N GLY A 61 9.85 2.40 -12.27
CA GLY A 61 10.71 3.18 -13.16
C GLY A 61 10.47 4.69 -13.03
N ALA A 62 11.40 5.51 -13.55
CA ALA A 62 11.42 6.98 -13.39
C ALA A 62 10.11 7.73 -13.73
N MET A 63 9.19 7.07 -14.43
CA MET A 63 7.83 7.55 -14.64
C MET A 63 6.87 6.74 -13.76
N ARG A 64 6.29 7.41 -12.76
CA ARG A 64 5.24 6.84 -11.91
C ARG A 64 3.92 6.78 -12.68
N VAL A 65 3.83 5.79 -13.57
CA VAL A 65 2.70 5.62 -14.50
C VAL A 65 1.40 5.41 -13.74
N SER A 66 1.40 4.65 -12.65
CA SER A 66 0.20 4.39 -11.85
C SER A 66 -0.33 5.63 -11.13
N GLU A 67 0.54 6.57 -10.77
CA GLU A 67 0.14 7.83 -10.09
C GLU A 67 -0.33 8.90 -11.09
N ASN A 68 -0.18 8.66 -12.39
CA ASN A 68 -0.47 9.61 -13.47
C ASN A 68 -1.32 8.97 -14.57
N ASP A 69 -2.03 7.89 -14.26
CA ASP A 69 -2.76 7.05 -15.21
C ASP A 69 -3.86 7.85 -15.93
N GLU A 70 -4.66 8.62 -15.20
CA GLU A 70 -5.66 9.52 -15.78
C GLU A 70 -5.01 10.51 -16.75
N ARG A 71 -3.93 11.18 -16.33
CA ARG A 71 -3.21 12.15 -17.17
C ARG A 71 -2.61 11.51 -18.42
N LEU A 72 -2.10 10.29 -18.33
CA LEU A 72 -1.46 9.58 -19.45
C LEU A 72 -2.50 9.00 -20.43
N LEU A 73 -3.65 8.55 -19.93
CA LEU A 73 -4.70 7.94 -20.74
C LEU A 73 -5.60 8.99 -21.41
N PHE A 74 -5.77 10.16 -20.79
CA PHE A 74 -6.57 11.27 -21.33
C PHE A 74 -5.75 12.36 -22.05
N GLN A 75 -4.46 12.12 -22.33
CA GLN A 75 -3.75 12.92 -23.33
C GLN A 75 -4.38 12.68 -24.69
N GLU A 76 -5.04 13.69 -25.24
CA GLU A 76 -5.54 13.66 -26.62
C GLU A 76 -4.37 13.34 -27.56
N LYS A 77 -4.35 12.10 -28.08
CA LYS A 77 -3.41 11.73 -29.14
C LYS A 77 -3.61 12.70 -30.30
N PRO A 78 -2.57 13.39 -30.80
CA PRO A 78 -2.69 14.07 -32.08
C PRO A 78 -3.07 12.99 -33.11
N ARG A 79 -4.22 13.18 -33.76
CA ARG A 79 -4.66 12.31 -34.86
C ARG A 79 -3.52 12.25 -35.86
N LYS A 80 -2.91 11.08 -36.01
CA LYS A 80 -1.93 10.82 -37.06
C LYS A 80 -2.66 11.04 -38.39
N GLY A 81 -2.39 12.18 -39.02
CA GLY A 81 -2.90 12.52 -40.34
C GLY A 81 -2.54 11.40 -41.31
N ARG A 82 -3.53 11.01 -42.11
CA ARG A 82 -3.39 10.09 -43.23
C ARG A 82 -2.46 10.66 -44.29
#